data_AF-A0A0B0NYW8-F1
#
_entry.id   AF-A0A0B0NYW8-F1
#
_cell.length_a   1.000
_cell.length_b   1.000
_cell.length_c   1.000
_cell.angle_alpha   90.00
_cell.angle_beta   90.00
_cell.angle_gamma   90.00
#
_symmetry.space_group_name_H-M   'P 1'
#
loop_
_entity.id
_entity.type
_entity.pdbx_description
1 polymer ?
#
loop_
_entity_poly.entity_id
_entity_poly.type
_entity_poly.pdbx_seq_one_letter_code
_entity_poly.pdbx_strand_id
1 'polypeptide(L)'
;MADKAVTIRTRKFMTNRLLSRKQFIIDVLHPGRPNVSKAELKENLSRMYEVKDPNSIFVFKFRTHFGGGKSTGFGLIYDSVENAKKYEPKYRLIRNGLDTKVEKSRKQMKERKNRAKKIRGVKKTKASEAAKKK
;
A
#
# COMPACT_ATOMS: atom_id res chain seq x y z
N MET A 1 2.70 1.85 32.62
CA MET A 1 3.83 1.30 31.84
C MET A 1 4.45 2.46 31.08
N ALA A 2 5.65 2.91 31.45
CA ALA A 2 6.27 4.06 30.80
C ALA A 2 6.44 3.77 29.30
N ASP A 3 5.91 4.65 28.44
CA ASP A 3 6.12 4.59 27.00
C ASP A 3 7.61 4.79 26.72
N LYS A 4 8.34 3.67 26.56
CA LYS A 4 9.74 3.72 26.19
C LYS A 4 9.85 4.35 24.80
N ALA A 5 10.65 5.42 24.72
CA ALA A 5 10.79 6.22 23.51
C ALA A 5 11.24 5.37 22.31
N VAL A 6 10.50 5.45 21.21
CA VAL A 6 10.87 4.85 19.93
C VAL A 6 11.75 5.82 19.18
N THR A 7 12.94 5.37 18.78
CA THR A 7 13.82 6.17 17.93
C THR A 7 13.71 5.72 16.48
N ILE A 8 13.37 6.65 15.60
CA ILE A 8 13.32 6.40 14.15
C ILE A 8 14.59 6.97 13.52
N ARG A 9 15.27 6.15 12.71
CA ARG A 9 16.42 6.57 11.92
C ARG A 9 16.16 6.28 10.45
N THR A 10 16.41 7.26 9.59
CA THR A 10 16.32 7.09 8.14
C THR A 10 17.73 6.93 7.56
N ARG A 11 17.89 5.99 6.63
CA ARG A 11 19.16 5.71 5.92
C ARG A 11 18.93 5.59 4.43
N LYS A 12 20.00 5.78 3.66
CA LYS A 12 19.99 5.69 2.18
C LYS A 12 18.85 6.53 1.58
N PHE A 13 18.76 7.78 2.03
CA PHE A 13 17.72 8.70 1.61
C PHE A 13 17.99 9.20 0.19
N MET A 14 16.96 9.14 -0.64
CA MET A 14 17.02 9.60 -2.02
C MET A 14 15.75 10.34 -2.38
N THR A 15 15.89 11.54 -2.92
CA THR A 15 14.79 12.29 -3.54
C THR A 15 14.66 11.85 -4.99
N ASN A 16 13.55 11.22 -5.36
CA ASN A 16 13.30 10.74 -6.71
C ASN A 16 12.23 11.62 -7.38
N ARG A 17 12.68 12.56 -8.22
CA ARG A 17 11.79 13.51 -8.91
C ARG A 17 10.91 12.84 -9.97
N LEU A 18 11.38 11.76 -10.60
CA LEU A 18 10.62 11.03 -11.63
C LEU A 18 9.35 10.40 -11.06
N LEU A 19 9.38 10.03 -9.79
CA LEU A 19 8.24 9.42 -9.07
C LEU A 19 7.61 10.38 -8.04
N SER A 20 8.02 11.66 -8.05
CA SER A 20 7.53 12.72 -7.15
C SER A 20 7.50 12.29 -5.67
N ARG A 21 8.59 11.65 -5.23
CA ARG A 21 8.68 11.10 -3.87
C ARG A 21 10.09 11.09 -3.31
N LYS A 22 10.18 11.10 -1.99
CA LYS A 22 11.38 10.75 -1.21
C LYS A 22 11.30 9.27 -0.84
N GLN A 23 12.41 8.55 -0.99
CA GLN A 23 12.49 7.12 -0.68
C GLN A 23 13.70 6.82 0.20
N PHE A 24 13.51 5.98 1.21
CA PHE A 24 14.54 5.70 2.22
C PHE A 24 14.28 4.39 2.97
N ILE A 25 15.33 3.88 3.60
CA ILE A 25 15.24 2.80 4.57
C ILE A 25 14.91 3.40 5.94
N ILE A 26 14.01 2.76 6.68
CA ILE A 26 13.67 3.13 8.04
C ILE A 26 14.19 2.05 8.98
N ASP A 27 15.02 2.45 9.93
CA ASP A 27 15.34 1.65 11.10
C ASP A 27 14.58 2.20 12.31
N VAL A 28 13.84 1.32 12.97
CA VAL A 28 13.07 1.61 14.17
C VAL A 28 13.74 0.92 15.34
N LEU A 29 14.16 1.69 16.33
CA LEU A 29 14.69 1.19 17.59
C LEU A 29 13.60 1.28 18.66
N HIS A 30 13.27 0.14 19.26
CA HIS A 30 12.20 -0.02 20.24
C HIS A 30 12.66 -0.87 21.44
N PRO A 31 13.70 -0.42 22.19
CA PRO A 31 14.29 -1.22 23.27
C PRO A 31 13.25 -1.52 24.36
N GLY A 32 13.03 -2.81 24.64
CA GLY A 32 12.10 -3.26 25.67
C GLY A 32 10.63 -2.88 25.41
N ARG A 33 10.27 -2.56 24.15
CA ARG A 33 8.91 -2.41 23.66
C ARG A 33 8.66 -3.44 22.54
N PRO A 34 7.43 -3.94 22.35
CA PRO A 34 7.06 -4.71 21.17
C PRO A 34 7.20 -3.91 19.86
N ASN A 35 6.77 -4.54 18.76
CA ASN A 35 6.78 -3.90 17.45
C ASN A 35 5.94 -2.60 17.41
N VAL A 36 6.47 -1.60 16.71
CA VAL A 36 5.82 -0.30 16.55
C VAL A 36 4.77 -0.37 15.45
N SER A 37 3.61 0.24 15.68
CA SER A 37 2.53 0.27 14.70
C SER A 37 2.90 1.15 13.51
N LYS A 38 2.35 0.85 12.33
CA LYS A 38 2.59 1.68 11.13
C LYS A 38 1.92 3.05 11.21
N ALA A 39 0.82 3.16 11.96
CA ALA A 39 0.14 4.43 12.18
C ALA A 39 1.03 5.40 12.97
N GLU A 40 1.63 4.91 14.06
CA GLU A 40 2.57 5.68 14.87
C GLU A 40 3.83 6.07 14.08
N LEU A 41 4.37 5.16 13.25
CA LEU A 41 5.51 5.49 12.39
C LEU A 41 5.18 6.56 11.35
N LYS A 42 3.98 6.53 10.77
CA LYS A 42 3.52 7.57 9.83
C LYS A 42 3.43 8.92 10.52
N GLU A 43 2.86 8.97 11.72
CA GLU A 43 2.69 10.20 12.47
C GLU A 43 4.04 10.82 12.85
N ASN A 44 4.98 10.01 13.34
CA ASN A 44 6.33 10.47 13.66
C ASN A 44 7.09 10.94 12.40
N LEU A 45 6.96 10.23 11.27
CA LEU A 45 7.56 10.66 10.00
C LEU A 45 6.91 11.95 9.46
N SER A 46 5.61 12.12 9.67
CA SER A 46 4.87 13.32 9.29
C SER A 46 5.41 14.55 10.02
N ARG A 47 5.66 14.41 11.33
CA ARG A 47 6.27 15.46 12.16
C ARG A 47 7.73 15.71 11.78
N MET A 48 8.53 14.63 11.61
CA MET A 48 9.96 14.72 11.32
C MET A 48 10.28 15.38 9.96
N TYR A 49 9.43 15.17 8.96
CA TYR A 49 9.64 15.70 7.60
C TYR A 49 8.63 16.76 7.19
N GLU A 50 7.86 17.30 8.15
CA GLU A 50 6.88 18.38 7.93
C GLU A 50 5.91 18.10 6.77
N VAL A 51 5.41 16.86 6.74
CA VAL A 51 4.46 16.44 5.71
C VAL A 51 3.06 16.86 6.15
N LYS A 52 2.37 17.63 5.30
CA LYS A 52 1.00 18.12 5.57
C LYS A 52 -0.02 16.99 5.72
N ASP A 53 0.06 15.99 4.83
CA ASP A 53 -0.88 14.87 4.78
C ASP A 53 -0.20 13.54 5.12
N PRO A 54 -0.51 12.89 6.26
CA PRO A 54 0.02 11.56 6.61
C PRO A 54 -0.36 10.46 5.60
N ASN A 55 -1.38 10.72 4.78
CA ASN A 55 -1.83 9.82 3.72
C ASN A 55 -0.87 9.74 2.53
N SER A 56 0.04 10.70 2.35
CA SER A 56 1.10 10.64 1.34
C SER A 56 2.31 9.80 1.78
N ILE A 57 2.32 9.33 3.04
CA ILE A 57 3.41 8.53 3.62
C ILE A 57 3.06 7.04 3.56
N PHE A 58 3.95 6.24 2.97
CA PHE A 58 3.80 4.78 2.88
C PHE A 58 4.97 4.09 3.55
N VAL A 59 4.66 3.14 4.43
CA VAL A 59 5.67 2.38 5.16
C VAL A 59 5.39 0.89 5.08
N PHE A 60 6.39 0.11 4.63
CA PHE A 60 6.20 -1.30 4.28
C PHE A 60 7.47 -2.14 4.45
N LYS A 61 7.33 -3.46 4.28
CA LYS A 61 8.42 -4.46 4.38
C LYS A 61 9.20 -4.38 5.71
N PHE A 62 8.52 -4.09 6.82
CA PHE A 62 9.14 -4.20 8.13
C PHE A 62 9.47 -5.64 8.48
N ARG A 63 10.73 -5.87 8.88
CA ARG A 63 11.21 -7.11 9.47
C ARG A 63 11.93 -6.77 10.77
N THR A 64 11.51 -7.41 11.85
CA THR A 64 12.18 -7.31 13.15
C THR A 64 13.43 -8.18 13.15
N HIS A 65 14.52 -7.65 13.70
CA HIS A 65 15.76 -8.42 13.87
C HIS A 65 15.57 -9.51 14.92
N PHE A 66 16.36 -10.57 14.81
CA PHE A 66 16.40 -11.63 15.82
C PHE A 66 16.84 -11.03 17.16
N GLY A 67 16.19 -11.43 18.25
CA GLY A 67 16.39 -10.82 19.57
C GLY A 67 15.59 -9.54 19.84
N GLY A 68 14.86 -9.00 18.86
CA GLY A 68 14.00 -7.83 19.06
C GLY A 68 14.75 -6.50 19.16
N GLY A 69 14.08 -5.44 19.66
CA GLY A 69 14.68 -4.11 19.90
C GLY A 69 14.97 -3.28 18.66
N LYS A 70 15.04 -3.89 17.47
CA LYS A 70 15.21 -3.21 16.18
C LYS A 70 14.34 -3.82 15.09
N SER A 71 13.71 -2.98 14.27
CA SER A 71 13.05 -3.38 13.02
C SER A 71 13.53 -2.53 11.86
N THR A 72 13.74 -3.14 10.70
CA THR A 72 14.09 -2.44 9.47
C THR A 72 12.94 -2.54 8.48
N GLY A 73 12.60 -1.43 7.83
CA GLY A 73 11.58 -1.34 6.80
C GLY A 73 11.92 -0.30 5.74
N PHE A 74 10.95 0.00 4.88
CA PHE A 74 11.12 0.97 3.81
C PHE A 74 10.02 2.03 3.87
N GLY A 75 10.41 3.28 3.65
CA GLY A 75 9.55 4.45 3.70
C GLY A 75 9.52 5.18 2.36
N LEU A 76 8.34 5.68 2.01
CA LEU A 76 8.09 6.56 0.90
C LEU A 76 7.29 7.76 1.39
N ILE A 77 7.70 8.96 1.01
CA ILE A 77 6.95 10.20 1.24
C ILE A 77 6.71 10.82 -0.13
N TYR A 78 5.45 10.85 -0.58
CA TYR A 78 5.07 11.51 -1.82
C TYR A 78 4.83 13.01 -1.60
N ASP A 79 5.04 13.79 -2.66
CA ASP A 79 4.75 15.23 -2.64
C ASP A 79 3.23 15.50 -2.52
N SER A 80 2.39 14.60 -3.07
CA SER A 80 0.92 14.67 -2.99
C SER A 80 0.26 13.30 -2.91
N VAL A 81 -0.99 13.25 -2.43
CA VAL A 81 -1.80 12.01 -2.37
C VAL A 81 -2.18 11.51 -3.76
N GLU A 82 -2.35 12.41 -4.73
CA GLU A 82 -2.64 12.06 -6.13
C GLU A 82 -1.47 11.32 -6.77
N ASN A 83 -0.24 11.80 -6.55
CA ASN A 83 0.97 11.13 -7.00
C ASN A 83 1.11 9.75 -6.34
N ALA A 84 0.78 9.64 -5.05
CA ALA A 84 0.77 8.35 -4.37
C ALA A 84 -0.21 7.36 -5.03
N LYS A 85 -1.44 7.79 -5.35
CA LYS A 85 -2.43 6.93 -6.04
C LYS A 85 -1.97 6.50 -7.43
N LYS A 86 -1.22 7.34 -8.14
CA LYS A 86 -0.70 7.04 -9.49
C LYS A 86 0.44 6.00 -9.47
N TYR A 87 1.38 6.14 -8.54
CA TYR A 87 2.62 5.35 -8.54
C TYR A 87 2.62 4.16 -7.58
N GLU A 88 1.79 4.15 -6.53
CA GLU A 88 1.74 3.02 -5.60
C GLU A 88 1.04 1.80 -6.20
N PRO A 89 1.55 0.59 -5.93
CA PRO A 89 0.79 -0.63 -6.17
C PRO A 89 -0.55 -0.64 -5.40
N LYS A 90 -1.63 -1.06 -6.08
CA LYS A 90 -3.00 -1.09 -5.53
C LYS A 90 -3.13 -1.73 -4.15
N TYR A 91 -2.39 -2.82 -3.88
CA TYR A 91 -2.48 -3.51 -2.59
C TYR A 91 -2.05 -2.64 -1.40
N ARG A 92 -1.21 -1.63 -1.62
CA ARG A 92 -0.80 -0.69 -0.56
C ARG A 92 -1.82 0.41 -0.38
N LEU A 93 -2.42 0.90 -1.46
CA LEU A 93 -3.54 1.85 -1.42
C LEU A 93 -4.71 1.26 -0.61
N ILE A 94 -5.08 0.01 -0.90
CA ILE A 94 -6.14 -0.71 -0.17
C ILE A 94 -5.80 -0.85 1.33
N ARG A 95 -4.57 -1.26 1.66
CA ARG A 95 -4.13 -1.37 3.06
C ARG A 95 -4.10 -0.03 3.80
N ASN A 96 -3.99 1.07 3.07
CA ASN A 96 -3.97 2.41 3.63
C ASN A 96 -5.35 3.11 3.57
N GLY A 97 -6.41 2.41 3.13
CA GLY A 97 -7.75 2.97 3.02
C GLY A 97 -7.97 3.95 1.86
N LEU A 98 -7.03 4.05 0.92
CA LEU A 98 -7.11 4.99 -0.21
C LEU A 98 -7.74 4.41 -1.49
N ASP A 99 -7.97 3.09 -1.51
CA ASP A 99 -8.63 2.36 -2.59
C ASP A 99 -9.45 1.21 -1.99
N THR A 100 -10.45 0.73 -2.73
CA THR A 100 -11.33 -0.36 -2.29
C THR A 100 -10.91 -1.68 -2.91
N LYS A 101 -11.02 -2.76 -2.14
CA LYS A 101 -10.71 -4.10 -2.62
C LYS A 101 -11.86 -4.61 -3.49
N VAL A 102 -11.56 -4.90 -4.76
CA VAL A 102 -12.52 -5.55 -5.66
C VAL A 102 -12.46 -7.07 -5.46
N GLU A 103 -13.55 -7.67 -5.01
CA GLU A 103 -13.64 -9.11 -4.78
C GLU A 103 -14.22 -9.82 -6.01
N LYS A 104 -13.38 -10.59 -6.71
CA LYS A 104 -13.77 -11.40 -7.87
C LYS A 104 -13.05 -12.75 -7.86
N SER A 105 -13.79 -13.83 -8.12
CA SER A 105 -13.20 -15.17 -8.24
C SER A 105 -12.50 -15.33 -9.58
N ARG A 106 -11.22 -15.76 -9.53
CA ARG A 106 -10.41 -16.02 -10.73
C ARG A 106 -11.02 -17.12 -11.61
N LYS A 107 -11.64 -18.14 -11.00
CA LYS A 107 -12.30 -19.26 -11.70
C LYS A 107 -13.50 -18.76 -12.51
N GLN A 108 -14.41 -18.02 -11.86
CA GLN A 108 -15.62 -17.48 -12.51
C GLN A 108 -15.28 -16.56 -13.69
N MET A 109 -14.25 -15.70 -13.56
CA MET A 109 -13.80 -14.84 -14.65
C MET A 109 -13.26 -15.64 -15.85
N LYS A 110 -12.48 -16.69 -15.58
CA LYS A 110 -11.92 -17.55 -16.64
C LYS A 110 -13.00 -18.37 -17.33
N GLU A 111 -13.93 -18.94 -16.58
CA GLU A 111 -15.06 -19.68 -17.16
C GLU A 111 -15.95 -18.78 -18.01
N ARG A 112 -16.29 -17.57 -17.53
CA ARG A 112 -17.03 -16.57 -18.32
C ARG A 112 -16.33 -16.25 -19.63
N LYS A 113 -15.00 -16.04 -19.60
CA LYS A 113 -14.19 -15.82 -20.80
C LYS A 113 -14.28 -17.01 -21.77
N ASN A 114 -14.19 -18.23 -21.27
CA ASN A 114 -14.26 -19.44 -22.11
C ASN A 114 -15.65 -19.66 -22.70
N ARG A 115 -16.74 -19.38 -21.97
CA ARG A 115 -18.11 -19.40 -22.51
C ARG A 115 -18.29 -18.37 -23.61
N ALA A 116 -17.80 -17.14 -23.41
CA ALA A 116 -17.87 -16.08 -24.41
C ALA A 116 -17.04 -16.35 -25.67
N LYS A 117 -15.97 -17.15 -25.59
CA LYS A 117 -15.18 -17.56 -26.76
C LYS A 117 -15.93 -18.49 -27.72
N LYS A 118 -16.92 -19.26 -27.22
CA LYS A 118 -17.71 -20.20 -28.05
C LYS A 118 -18.69 -19.49 -28.99
N ILE A 119 -18.99 -18.21 -28.74
CA ILE A 119 -20.02 -17.44 -29.43
C ILE A 119 -19.35 -16.37 -30.32
N ARG A 120 -19.84 -16.17 -31.55
CA ARG A 120 -19.29 -15.23 -32.54
C ARG A 120 -20.28 -14.08 -32.84
N GLY A 121 -19.75 -12.95 -33.32
CA GLY A 121 -20.54 -11.79 -33.76
C GLY A 121 -21.43 -11.18 -32.66
N VAL A 122 -22.55 -10.57 -33.07
CA VAL A 122 -23.52 -9.90 -32.17
C VAL A 122 -24.10 -10.83 -31.11
N LYS A 123 -24.11 -12.16 -31.33
CA LYS A 123 -24.55 -13.13 -30.32
C LYS A 123 -23.63 -13.14 -29.09
N LYS A 124 -22.36 -12.73 -29.22
CA LYS A 124 -21.38 -12.69 -28.12
C LYS A 124 -21.66 -11.56 -27.12
N THR A 125 -22.13 -10.40 -27.61
CA THR A 125 -22.55 -9.27 -26.76
C THR A 125 -23.92 -9.52 -26.14
N LYS A 126 -24.86 -10.14 -26.87
CA LYS A 126 -26.17 -10.53 -26.34
C LYS A 126 -26.12 -11.62 -25.27
N ALA A 127 -25.17 -12.56 -25.35
CA ALA A 127 -25.02 -13.61 -24.33
C ALA A 127 -24.50 -13.11 -22.97
N SER A 128 -23.96 -11.89 -22.90
CA SER A 128 -23.59 -11.24 -21.63
C SER A 128 -24.71 -10.41 -21.01
N GLU A 129 -25.74 -10.05 -21.78
CA GLU A 129 -26.95 -9.43 -21.27
C GLU A 129 -27.90 -10.51 -20.73
N ALA A 130 -28.46 -10.29 -19.54
CA ALA A 130 -29.49 -11.17 -19.03
C ALA A 130 -30.68 -11.17 -20.01
N ALA A 131 -31.14 -12.35 -20.43
CA ALA A 131 -32.31 -12.45 -21.28
C ALA A 131 -33.49 -11.73 -20.60
N LYS A 132 -34.05 -10.69 -21.26
CA LYS A 132 -35.36 -10.15 -20.86
C LYS A 132 -36.35 -11.31 -20.95
N LYS A 133 -36.78 -11.81 -19.79
CA LYS A 133 -37.84 -12.82 -19.70
C LYS A 133 -39.08 -12.25 -20.40
N LYS A 134 -39.61 -13.00 -21.37
CA LYS A 134 -41.00 -12.90 -21.80
C LYS A 134 -41.88 -13.54 -20.75
#